data_AF-A0A2A4Z3B7-F1
#
_entry.id   AF-A0A2A4Z3B7-F1
#
_cell.length_a   1.000
_cell.length_b   1.000
_cell.length_c   1.000
_cell.angle_alpha   90.00
_cell.angle_beta   90.00
_cell.angle_gamma   90.00
#
_symmetry.space_group_name_H-M   'P 1'
#
loop_
_entity.id
_entity.type
_entity.pdbx_description
1 polymer ?
#
loop_
_entity_poly.entity_id
_entity_poly.type
_entity_poly.pdbx_seq_one_letter_code
_entity_poly.pdbx_strand_id
1 'polypeptide(L)'
;MKTASNLKSLAPFIAIPVIVGQIPSGLAMALNPNIITDIGLDILPVPAWFFISLWVVIYAGMGITAWKILSLDNKSIKCIPVGILISGFLTTHFFWFTESFRTTAILDALGIIISFTAYWVCAQYSRKASYWLLPWAIWMPITFALKIAALNGLFG
;
A
#
# COMPACT_ATOMS: atom_id res chain seq x y z
N MET A 1 -7.75 -31.90 -7.94
CA MET A 1 -6.78 -31.45 -8.97
C MET A 1 -5.85 -30.43 -8.35
N LYS A 2 -4.54 -30.69 -8.29
CA LYS A 2 -3.54 -29.67 -7.94
C LYS A 2 -3.44 -28.71 -9.13
N THR A 3 -4.02 -27.53 -9.04
CA THR A 3 -3.80 -26.47 -10.02
C THR A 3 -2.32 -26.09 -9.95
N ALA A 4 -1.55 -26.52 -10.95
CA ALA A 4 -0.21 -26.02 -11.17
C ALA A 4 -0.28 -24.50 -11.14
N SER A 5 0.49 -23.89 -10.24
CA SER A 5 0.58 -22.46 -10.05
C SER A 5 1.16 -21.81 -11.30
N ASN A 6 0.29 -21.53 -12.28
CA ASN A 6 0.71 -21.04 -13.58
C ASN A 6 1.13 -19.59 -13.44
N LEU A 7 2.37 -19.26 -13.81
CA LEU A 7 2.87 -17.88 -13.79
C LEU A 7 1.93 -16.91 -14.53
N LYS A 8 1.25 -17.43 -15.57
CA LYS A 8 0.24 -16.70 -16.35
C LYS A 8 -0.97 -16.26 -15.52
N SER A 9 -1.35 -17.00 -14.48
CA SER A 9 -2.44 -16.60 -13.58
C SER A 9 -2.01 -15.64 -12.49
N LEU A 10 -0.70 -15.49 -12.22
CA LEU A 10 -0.15 -14.53 -11.26
C LEU A 10 -0.01 -13.12 -11.86
N ALA A 11 0.40 -13.04 -13.13
CA ALA A 11 0.63 -11.76 -13.82
C ALA A 11 -0.50 -10.73 -13.65
N PRO A 12 -1.79 -11.04 -13.89
CA PRO A 12 -2.87 -10.06 -13.72
C PRO A 12 -3.05 -9.62 -12.26
N PHE A 13 -2.76 -10.50 -11.29
CA PHE A 13 -2.83 -10.14 -9.87
C PHE A 13 -1.75 -9.16 -9.44
N ILE A 14 -0.63 -9.09 -10.15
CA ILE A 14 0.42 -8.09 -9.91
C ILE A 14 0.14 -6.83 -10.72
N ALA A 15 -0.10 -6.98 -12.03
CA ALA A 15 -0.21 -5.86 -12.94
C ALA A 15 -1.41 -4.96 -12.62
N ILE A 16 -2.58 -5.53 -12.32
CA ILE A 16 -3.79 -4.74 -12.06
C ILE A 16 -3.62 -3.86 -10.81
N PRO A 17 -3.25 -4.38 -9.62
CA PRO A 17 -3.04 -3.52 -8.45
C PRO A 17 -1.95 -2.48 -8.63
N VAL A 18 -0.85 -2.82 -9.31
CA VAL A 18 0.23 -1.87 -9.55
C VAL A 18 -0.24 -0.74 -10.47
N ILE A 19 -0.89 -1.03 -11.58
CA ILE A 19 -1.36 -0.01 -12.52
C ILE A 19 -2.45 0.83 -11.86
N VAL A 20 -3.50 0.18 -11.35
CA VAL A 20 -4.67 0.84 -10.75
C VAL A 20 -4.27 1.65 -9.51
N GLY A 21 -3.37 1.11 -8.68
CA GLY A 21 -2.88 1.79 -7.48
C GLY A 21 -2.07 3.06 -7.76
N GLN A 22 -1.48 3.19 -8.95
CA GLN A 22 -0.70 4.38 -9.35
C GLN A 22 -1.53 5.44 -10.09
N ILE A 23 -2.80 5.16 -10.41
CA ILE A 23 -3.66 6.13 -11.12
C ILE A 23 -3.78 7.45 -10.35
N PRO A 24 -4.01 7.50 -9.02
CA PRO A 24 -4.20 8.77 -8.34
C PRO A 24 -2.94 9.55 -8.13
N SER A 25 -1.79 8.88 -7.89
CA SER A 25 -0.52 9.60 -7.80
C SER A 25 -0.24 10.28 -9.14
N GLY A 26 -0.40 9.55 -10.25
CA GLY A 26 -0.30 10.10 -11.59
C GLY A 26 -1.29 11.23 -11.86
N LEU A 27 -2.56 11.05 -11.49
CA LEU A 27 -3.61 12.05 -11.70
C LEU A 27 -3.40 13.30 -10.83
N ALA A 28 -3.06 13.14 -9.55
CA ALA A 28 -2.81 14.24 -8.64
C ALA A 28 -1.61 15.08 -9.11
N MET A 29 -0.51 14.44 -9.51
CA MET A 29 0.66 15.15 -10.03
C MET A 29 0.40 15.81 -11.40
N ALA A 30 -0.45 15.22 -12.25
CA ALA A 30 -0.82 15.80 -13.53
C ALA A 30 -1.76 17.01 -13.38
N LEU A 31 -2.70 16.96 -12.42
CA LEU A 31 -3.66 18.04 -12.17
C LEU A 31 -3.06 19.17 -11.31
N ASN A 32 -2.12 18.85 -10.42
CA ASN A 32 -1.44 19.82 -9.58
C ASN A 32 0.08 19.52 -9.54
N PRO A 33 0.90 20.25 -10.32
CA PRO A 33 2.35 20.08 -10.32
C PRO A 33 3.03 20.34 -8.97
N ASN A 34 2.40 21.13 -8.09
CA ASN A 34 2.95 21.50 -6.78
C ASN A 34 2.43 20.60 -5.64
N ILE A 35 1.64 19.56 -5.94
CA ILE A 35 0.97 18.73 -4.94
C ILE A 35 1.93 18.18 -3.88
N ILE A 36 3.18 17.89 -4.24
CA ILE A 36 4.21 17.38 -3.34
C ILE A 36 4.53 18.39 -2.23
N THR A 37 4.65 19.67 -2.58
CA THR A 37 4.87 20.76 -1.62
C THR A 37 3.58 21.07 -0.85
N ASP A 38 2.43 21.06 -1.52
CA ASP A 38 1.14 21.37 -0.88
C ASP A 38 0.80 20.37 0.25
N ILE A 39 1.13 19.09 0.07
CA ILE A 39 0.95 18.05 1.09
C ILE A 39 2.14 17.92 2.04
N GLY A 40 3.17 18.76 1.89
CA GLY A 40 4.37 18.81 2.74
C GLY A 40 5.29 17.59 2.63
N LEU A 41 5.25 16.86 1.52
CA LEU A 41 6.09 15.69 1.29
C LEU A 41 7.58 16.05 1.13
N ASP A 42 7.87 17.28 0.69
CA ASP A 42 9.20 17.85 0.55
C ASP A 42 9.91 18.14 1.89
N ILE A 43 9.17 18.19 2.99
CA ILE A 43 9.71 18.30 4.35
C ILE A 43 10.42 17.01 4.77
N LEU A 44 10.06 15.87 4.19
CA LEU A 44 10.63 14.58 4.54
C LEU A 44 12.01 14.38 3.91
N PRO A 45 12.97 13.73 4.60
CA PRO A 45 14.29 13.43 4.06
C PRO A 45 14.27 12.28 3.02
N VAL A 46 13.11 12.01 2.43
CA VAL A 46 12.88 10.91 1.49
C VAL A 46 12.34 11.50 0.18
N PRO A 47 12.98 11.25 -0.97
CA PRO A 47 12.54 11.83 -2.23
C PRO A 47 11.21 11.21 -2.70
N ALA A 48 10.37 12.01 -3.36
CA ALA A 48 9.03 11.59 -3.82
C ALA A 48 9.03 10.32 -4.68
N TRP A 49 10.04 10.14 -5.55
CA TRP A 49 10.15 8.94 -6.40
C TRP A 49 10.30 7.64 -5.60
N PHE A 50 10.89 7.71 -4.40
CA PHE A 50 11.04 6.55 -3.52
C PHE A 50 9.69 6.09 -2.99
N PHE A 51 8.81 7.03 -2.60
CA PHE A 51 7.43 6.70 -2.19
C PHE A 51 6.67 5.98 -3.29
N ILE A 52 6.74 6.48 -4.53
CA ILE A 52 6.08 5.87 -5.69
C ILE A 52 6.60 4.44 -5.90
N SER A 53 7.92 4.28 -5.91
CA SER A 53 8.58 2.98 -6.13
C SER A 53 8.23 1.97 -5.06
N LEU A 54 8.18 2.39 -3.80
CA LEU A 54 7.82 1.51 -2.69
C LEU A 54 6.36 1.07 -2.76
N TRP A 55 5.44 1.97 -3.14
CA TRP A 55 4.05 1.61 -3.36
C TRP A 55 3.86 0.63 -4.53
N VAL A 56 4.69 0.69 -5.58
CA VAL A 56 4.71 -0.37 -6.62
C VAL A 56 5.03 -1.74 -6.01
N VAL A 57 6.06 -1.82 -5.15
CA VAL A 57 6.43 -3.07 -4.47
C VAL A 57 5.31 -3.55 -3.55
N ILE A 58 4.68 -2.64 -2.80
CA ILE A 58 3.55 -2.95 -1.92
C ILE A 58 2.37 -3.52 -2.72
N TYR A 59 1.97 -2.87 -3.82
CA TYR A 59 0.86 -3.34 -4.66
C TYR A 59 1.15 -4.69 -5.30
N ALA A 60 2.38 -4.91 -5.77
CA ALA A 60 2.80 -6.21 -6.26
C ALA A 60 2.71 -7.28 -5.15
N GLY A 61 3.16 -6.95 -3.94
CA GLY A 61 3.05 -7.82 -2.77
C GLY A 61 1.60 -8.18 -2.43
N MET A 62 0.70 -7.20 -2.39
CA MET A 62 -0.74 -7.42 -2.19
C MET A 62 -1.32 -8.35 -3.26
N GLY A 63 -0.95 -8.14 -4.52
CA GLY A 63 -1.32 -9.00 -5.64
C GLY A 63 -0.88 -10.45 -5.47
N ILE A 64 0.39 -10.66 -5.09
CA ILE A 64 0.93 -11.99 -4.83
C ILE A 64 0.21 -12.65 -3.64
N THR A 65 -0.04 -11.91 -2.55
CA THR A 65 -0.81 -12.40 -1.41
C THR A 65 -2.21 -12.83 -1.82
N ALA A 66 -2.94 -11.98 -2.55
CA ALA A 66 -4.27 -12.23 -3.07
C ALA A 66 -4.33 -13.51 -3.90
N TRP A 67 -3.42 -13.67 -4.87
CA TRP A 67 -3.34 -14.86 -5.72
C TRP A 67 -3.04 -16.13 -4.92
N LYS A 68 -2.07 -16.07 -3.98
CA LYS A 68 -1.72 -17.22 -3.13
C LYS A 68 -2.90 -17.66 -2.26
N ILE A 69 -3.64 -16.70 -1.69
CA ILE A 69 -4.80 -16.96 -0.83
C ILE A 69 -5.96 -17.56 -1.64
N LEU A 70 -6.25 -17.03 -2.84
CA LEU A 70 -7.30 -17.59 -3.72
C LEU A 70 -6.97 -19.00 -4.21
N SER A 71 -5.70 -19.34 -4.33
CA SER A 71 -5.25 -20.66 -4.77
C SER A 71 -5.48 -21.77 -3.73
N LEU A 72 -5.94 -21.43 -2.52
CA LEU A 72 -6.20 -22.39 -1.43
C LEU A 72 -7.57 -23.12 -1.55
N ASP A 73 -8.33 -22.89 -2.62
CA ASP A 73 -9.60 -23.57 -2.98
C ASP A 73 -10.65 -23.63 -1.85
N ASN A 74 -10.85 -22.51 -1.14
CA ASN A 74 -11.87 -22.38 -0.11
C ASN A 74 -12.86 -21.25 -0.46
N LYS A 75 -14.15 -21.58 -0.55
CA LYS A 75 -15.22 -20.65 -0.95
C LYS A 75 -15.37 -19.45 -0.02
N SER A 76 -15.06 -19.58 1.28
CA SER A 76 -15.17 -18.49 2.26
C SER A 76 -14.04 -17.47 2.18
N ILE A 77 -12.96 -17.77 1.46
CA ILE A 77 -11.72 -16.97 1.45
C ILE A 77 -11.74 -15.89 0.35
N LYS A 78 -12.68 -15.92 -0.59
CA LYS A 78 -12.67 -15.09 -1.81
C LYS A 78 -12.76 -13.58 -1.58
N CYS A 79 -13.34 -13.15 -0.45
CA CYS A 79 -13.50 -11.72 -0.12
C CYS A 79 -12.22 -11.07 0.45
N ILE A 80 -11.32 -11.84 1.07
CA ILE A 80 -10.08 -11.33 1.69
C ILE A 80 -9.12 -10.70 0.68
N PRO A 81 -8.80 -11.36 -0.46
CA PRO A 81 -8.02 -10.77 -1.55
C PRO A 81 -8.53 -9.41 -1.99
N VAL A 82 -9.84 -9.29 -2.17
CA VAL A 82 -10.50 -8.05 -2.59
C VAL A 82 -10.38 -6.99 -1.50
N GLY A 83 -10.62 -7.36 -0.23
CA GLY A 83 -10.48 -6.48 0.91
C GLY A 83 -9.07 -5.88 1.03
N ILE A 84 -8.01 -6.70 0.90
CA ILE A 84 -6.62 -6.23 0.97
C ILE A 84 -6.32 -5.20 -0.11
N LEU A 85 -6.74 -5.49 -1.36
CA LEU A 85 -6.51 -4.62 -2.50
C LEU A 85 -7.25 -3.28 -2.34
N ILE A 86 -8.50 -3.31 -1.92
CA ILE A 86 -9.30 -2.11 -1.67
C ILE A 86 -8.69 -1.29 -0.52
N SER A 87 -8.31 -1.92 0.58
CA SER A 87 -7.71 -1.24 1.72
C SER A 87 -6.38 -0.59 1.36
N GLY A 88 -5.52 -1.30 0.62
CA GLY A 88 -4.26 -0.76 0.11
C GLY A 88 -4.48 0.42 -0.83
N PHE A 89 -5.40 0.28 -1.78
CA PHE A 89 -5.82 1.34 -2.68
C PHE A 89 -6.27 2.58 -1.88
N LEU A 90 -7.28 2.46 -1.03
CA LEU A 90 -7.81 3.61 -0.26
C LEU A 90 -6.75 4.30 0.61
N THR A 91 -5.85 3.53 1.22
CA THR A 91 -4.76 4.10 2.05
C THR A 91 -3.88 5.06 1.26
N THR A 92 -3.46 4.67 0.05
CA THR A 92 -2.62 5.51 -0.82
C THR A 92 -3.42 6.61 -1.51
N HIS A 93 -4.71 6.39 -1.77
CA HIS A 93 -5.53 7.36 -2.50
C HIS A 93 -5.86 8.56 -1.64
N PHE A 94 -6.36 8.35 -0.42
CA PHE A 94 -6.70 9.45 0.48
C PHE A 94 -5.51 10.34 0.79
N PHE A 95 -4.29 9.77 0.77
CA PHE A 95 -3.05 10.51 0.93
C PHE A 95 -2.89 11.64 -0.11
N TRP A 96 -3.25 11.42 -1.38
CA TRP A 96 -3.10 12.42 -2.45
C TRP A 96 -4.20 13.49 -2.45
N PHE A 97 -5.27 13.30 -1.66
CA PHE A 97 -6.39 14.23 -1.56
C PHE A 97 -6.40 15.05 -0.26
N THR A 98 -5.33 14.97 0.54
CA THR A 98 -5.24 15.77 1.76
C THR A 98 -4.78 17.19 1.48
N GLU A 99 -5.27 18.14 2.28
CA GLU A 99 -4.88 19.55 2.20
C GLU A 99 -3.76 19.94 3.19
N SER A 100 -3.26 19.00 4.00
CA SER A 100 -2.19 19.31 4.95
C SER A 100 -1.31 18.12 5.30
N PHE A 101 -0.05 18.43 5.60
CA PHE A 101 0.93 17.45 6.08
C PHE A 101 0.47 16.74 7.37
N ARG A 102 -0.24 17.44 8.28
CA ARG A 102 -0.81 16.83 9.49
C ARG A 102 -1.86 15.77 9.15
N THR A 103 -2.72 16.04 8.17
CA THR A 103 -3.73 15.07 7.70
C THR A 103 -3.05 13.85 7.08
N THR A 104 -1.97 14.02 6.31
CA THR A 104 -1.21 12.88 5.77
C THR A 104 -0.61 12.00 6.88
N ALA A 105 -0.17 12.57 8.00
CA ALA A 105 0.34 11.81 9.14
C ALA A 105 -0.77 10.99 9.82
N ILE A 106 -1.99 11.53 9.91
CA ILE A 106 -3.15 10.78 10.44
C ILE A 106 -3.50 9.60 9.51
N LEU A 107 -3.47 9.81 8.19
CA LEU A 107 -3.69 8.74 7.22
C LEU A 107 -2.61 7.66 7.31
N ASP A 108 -1.36 8.02 7.56
CA ASP A 108 -0.31 7.03 7.82
C ASP A 108 -0.61 6.18 9.07
N ALA A 109 -1.10 6.80 10.15
CA ALA A 109 -1.52 6.07 11.35
C ALA A 109 -2.66 5.08 11.07
N LEU A 110 -3.64 5.46 10.25
CA LEU A 110 -4.68 4.54 9.79
C LEU A 110 -4.08 3.42 8.92
N GLY A 111 -3.14 3.75 8.04
CA GLY A 111 -2.46 2.77 7.21
C GLY A 111 -1.63 1.77 8.03
N ILE A 112 -1.10 2.15 9.20
CA ILE A 112 -0.52 1.20 10.18
C ILE A 112 -1.59 0.17 10.57
N ILE A 113 -2.73 0.61 11.10
CA ILE A 113 -3.80 -0.28 11.56
C ILE A 113 -4.26 -1.21 10.43
N ILE A 114 -4.47 -0.65 9.24
CA ILE A 114 -4.94 -1.39 8.07
C ILE A 114 -3.89 -2.43 7.63
N SER A 115 -2.63 -2.04 7.49
CA SER A 115 -1.56 -2.92 7.00
C SER A 115 -1.28 -4.08 7.97
N PHE A 116 -1.24 -3.81 9.28
CA PHE A 116 -1.11 -4.84 10.31
C PHE A 116 -2.31 -5.77 10.35
N THR A 117 -3.52 -5.23 10.23
CA THR A 117 -4.76 -6.04 10.19
C THR A 117 -4.77 -6.95 8.97
N ALA A 118 -4.45 -6.41 7.78
CA ALA A 118 -4.36 -7.18 6.55
C ALA A 118 -3.30 -8.29 6.66
N TYR A 119 -2.12 -7.98 7.20
CA TYR A 119 -1.07 -8.96 7.47
C TYR A 119 -1.56 -10.08 8.40
N TRP A 120 -2.16 -9.71 9.54
CA TRP A 120 -2.66 -10.66 10.54
C TRP A 120 -3.75 -11.56 9.99
N VAL A 121 -4.75 -11.00 9.31
CA VAL A 121 -5.85 -11.75 8.67
C VAL A 121 -5.27 -12.74 7.66
N CYS A 122 -4.37 -12.30 6.77
CA CYS A 122 -3.73 -13.18 5.80
C CYS A 122 -2.91 -14.30 6.45
N ALA A 123 -2.25 -14.01 7.57
CA ALA A 123 -1.44 -14.98 8.29
C ALA A 123 -2.28 -16.13 8.87
N GLN A 124 -3.58 -15.92 9.13
CA GLN A 124 -4.50 -16.98 9.55
C GLN A 124 -4.76 -18.01 8.44
N TYR A 125 -4.62 -17.61 7.17
CA TYR A 125 -4.85 -18.49 6.02
C TYR A 125 -3.54 -19.05 5.45
N SER A 126 -2.52 -18.22 5.30
CA SER A 126 -1.20 -18.63 4.83
C SER A 126 -0.12 -17.64 5.26
N ARG A 127 0.67 -18.03 6.26
CA ARG A 127 1.85 -17.25 6.70
C ARG A 127 2.83 -16.96 5.56
N LYS A 128 3.00 -17.92 4.64
CA LYS A 128 3.86 -17.72 3.46
C LYS A 128 3.31 -16.66 2.50
N ALA A 129 1.98 -16.51 2.42
CA ALA A 129 1.36 -15.48 1.61
C ALA A 129 1.42 -14.11 2.29
N SER A 130 1.29 -14.05 3.62
CA SER A 130 1.31 -12.79 4.38
C SER A 130 2.69 -12.12 4.37
N TYR A 131 3.79 -12.85 4.19
CA TYR A 131 5.13 -12.24 4.09
C TYR A 131 5.26 -11.23 2.95
N TRP A 132 4.46 -11.36 1.89
CA TRP A 132 4.43 -10.39 0.79
C TRP A 132 3.77 -9.05 1.18
N LEU A 133 3.10 -8.99 2.33
CA LEU A 133 2.57 -7.75 2.91
C LEU A 133 3.55 -7.08 3.88
N LEU A 134 4.70 -7.69 4.20
CA LEU A 134 5.69 -7.09 5.10
C LEU A 134 6.18 -5.72 4.65
N PRO A 135 6.46 -5.45 3.35
CA PRO A 135 6.84 -4.11 2.92
C PRO A 135 5.81 -3.05 3.32
N TRP A 136 4.52 -3.38 3.26
CA TRP A 136 3.45 -2.47 3.66
C TRP A 136 3.42 -2.29 5.19
N ALA A 137 3.39 -3.39 5.94
CA ALA A 137 3.32 -3.35 7.40
C ALA A 137 4.54 -2.70 8.06
N ILE A 138 5.72 -2.78 7.42
CA ILE A 138 6.96 -2.14 7.88
C ILE A 138 7.00 -0.68 7.46
N TRP A 139 6.57 -0.36 6.24
CA TRP A 139 6.67 1.00 5.74
C TRP A 139 5.76 1.98 6.49
N MET A 140 4.50 1.59 6.77
CA MET A 140 3.53 2.51 7.39
C MET A 140 4.03 3.10 8.73
N PRO A 141 4.61 2.32 9.67
CA PRO A 141 5.24 2.87 10.86
C PRO A 141 6.42 3.81 10.59
N ILE A 142 7.25 3.49 9.58
CA ILE A 142 8.42 4.30 9.23
C ILE A 142 7.96 5.66 8.70
N THR A 143 7.05 5.69 7.71
CA THR A 143 6.55 6.96 7.16
C THR A 143 5.81 7.77 8.23
N PHE A 144 5.02 7.13 9.09
CA PHE A 144 4.37 7.82 10.20
C PHE A 144 5.39 8.47 11.14
N ALA A 145 6.42 7.72 11.57
CA ALA A 145 7.45 8.23 12.47
C ALA A 145 8.21 9.41 11.85
N LEU A 146 8.54 9.34 10.55
CA LEU A 146 9.17 10.44 9.81
C LEU A 146 8.27 11.68 9.79
N LYS A 147 6.96 11.52 9.55
CA LYS A 147 6.01 12.64 9.55
C LYS A 147 5.83 13.24 10.95
N ILE A 148 5.79 12.43 12.01
CA ILE A 148 5.75 12.94 13.38
C ILE A 148 7.04 13.69 13.71
N ALA A 149 8.21 13.17 13.36
CA ALA A 149 9.48 13.87 13.54
C ALA A 149 9.52 15.22 12.80
N ALA A 150 9.07 15.25 11.55
CA ALA A 150 8.94 16.47 10.75
C ALA A 150 8.01 17.51 11.41
N LEU A 151 6.84 17.08 11.89
CA LEU A 151 5.88 17.95 12.60
C LEU A 151 6.44 18.54 13.91
N ASN A 152 7.51 17.95 14.46
CA ASN A 152 8.20 18.44 15.67
C ASN A 152 9.51 19.18 15.34
N GLY A 153 9.75 19.54 14.08
CA GLY A 153 10.91 20.36 13.68
C GLY A 153 12.22 19.59 13.51
N LEU A 154 12.19 18.26 13.31
CA LEU A 154 13.43 17.48 13.15
C LEU A 154 14.12 17.70 11.79
N PHE A 155 13.40 18.19 10.78
CA PHE A 155 13.88 18.34 9.41
C PHE A 155 13.73 19.77 8.85
N GLY A 156 13.45 20.75 9.73
CA GLY A 156 13.26 22.16 9.40
C GLY A 156 13.89 23.08 10.43
#